data_AF-A0A8H9WIS9-F1
#
_entry.id   AF-A0A8H9WIS9-F1
#
_cell.length_a   1.000
_cell.length_b   1.000
_cell.length_c   1.000
_cell.angle_alpha   90.00
_cell.angle_beta   90.00
_cell.angle_gamma   90.00
#
_symmetry.space_group_name_H-M   'P 1'
#
loop_
_entity.id
_entity.type
_entity.pdbx_description
1 polymer ?
#
loop_
_entity_poly.entity_id
_entity_poly.type
_entity_poly.pdbx_seq_one_letter_code
_entity_poly.pdbx_strand_id
1 'polypeptide(L)'
;MHKAVKRALTVEEIQTYRRDGVVLVRELVDPDWVGELQELVDQNIAQPSTMVRDINESGGTGNFFGDTFVCHHIAGFRSFIFDSPAADVVSACMGSSRVNLIFDQILAKEPGTSTRTTWHHDAPYWPVAGDMIATVWVALDPVTYDTGAVEYVKGSHRWGKRFAAVSFSPGETYHES
;
A
#
# COMPACT_ATOMS: atom_id res chain seq x y z
N MET A 1 -3.83 -23.17 0.43
CA MET A 1 -5.30 -23.30 0.60
C MET A 1 -5.81 -21.88 0.62
N HIS A 2 -6.50 -21.44 -0.44
CA HIS A 2 -6.97 -20.06 -0.57
C HIS A 2 -7.88 -19.72 0.63
N LYS A 3 -7.45 -18.81 1.52
CA LYS A 3 -8.27 -18.40 2.65
C LYS A 3 -9.35 -17.49 2.08
N ALA A 4 -10.55 -18.04 1.92
CA ALA A 4 -11.68 -17.35 1.29
C ALA A 4 -11.96 -15.99 1.95
N VAL A 5 -12.50 -15.08 1.14
CA VAL A 5 -13.01 -13.78 1.60
C VAL A 5 -13.92 -13.97 2.81
N LYS A 6 -13.58 -13.36 3.96
CA LYS A 6 -14.42 -13.43 5.17
C LYS A 6 -15.84 -12.93 4.90
N ARG A 7 -15.97 -11.95 4.00
CA ARG A 7 -17.25 -11.43 3.48
C ARG A 7 -17.06 -10.75 2.13
N ALA A 8 -18.07 -10.81 1.27
CA ALA A 8 -18.09 -9.98 0.07
C ALA A 8 -18.13 -8.48 0.43
N LEU A 9 -17.58 -7.64 -0.47
CA LEU A 9 -17.82 -6.19 -0.39
C LEU A 9 -19.31 -5.91 -0.60
N THR A 10 -19.82 -4.95 0.17
CA THR A 10 -21.16 -4.42 -0.02
C THR A 10 -21.21 -3.54 -1.27
N VAL A 11 -22.41 -3.37 -1.82
CA VAL A 11 -22.64 -2.43 -2.92
C VAL A 11 -22.19 -1.01 -2.52
N GLU A 12 -22.46 -0.57 -1.28
CA GLU A 12 -22.06 0.76 -0.82
C GLU A 12 -20.54 0.92 -0.72
N GLU A 13 -19.79 -0.10 -0.29
CA GLU A 13 -18.32 -0.05 -0.28
C GLU A 13 -17.76 0.12 -1.69
N ILE A 14 -18.29 -0.63 -2.66
CA ILE A 14 -17.89 -0.53 -4.07
C ILE A 14 -18.24 0.86 -4.64
N GLN A 15 -19.45 1.37 -4.35
CA GLN A 15 -19.85 2.70 -4.82
C GLN A 15 -19.05 3.81 -4.15
N THR A 16 -18.70 3.66 -2.88
CA THR A 16 -17.83 4.59 -2.15
C THR A 16 -16.46 4.63 -2.81
N TYR A 17 -15.83 3.48 -3.08
CA TYR A 17 -14.55 3.45 -3.81
C TYR A 17 -14.65 4.18 -5.16
N ARG A 18 -15.68 3.87 -5.96
CA ARG A 18 -15.83 4.48 -7.28
C ARG A 18 -16.04 5.99 -7.20
N ARG A 19 -16.86 6.46 -6.26
CA ARG A 19 -17.20 7.87 -6.03
C ARG A 19 -16.01 8.66 -5.48
N ASP A 20 -15.31 8.09 -4.49
CA ASP A 20 -14.38 8.80 -3.61
C ASP A 20 -12.91 8.52 -3.94
N GLY A 21 -12.62 7.47 -4.71
CA GLY A 21 -11.28 7.01 -5.06
C GLY A 21 -10.66 6.09 -4.00
N VAL A 22 -11.31 5.95 -2.84
CA VAL A 22 -10.85 5.17 -1.70
C VAL A 22 -12.05 4.61 -0.93
N VAL A 23 -11.88 3.45 -0.31
CA VAL A 23 -12.85 2.88 0.63
C VAL A 23 -12.10 2.18 1.76
N LEU A 24 -12.57 2.36 2.99
CA LEU A 24 -12.11 1.60 4.14
C LEU A 24 -12.96 0.33 4.27
N VAL A 25 -12.31 -0.83 4.16
CA VAL A 25 -12.97 -2.14 4.34
C VAL A 25 -12.44 -2.77 5.61
N ARG A 26 -13.31 -2.90 6.62
CA ARG A 26 -12.97 -3.56 7.90
C ARG A 26 -13.26 -5.06 7.81
N GLU A 27 -12.49 -5.82 8.59
CA GLU A 27 -12.67 -7.27 8.81
C GLU A 27 -12.60 -8.11 7.53
N LEU A 28 -11.82 -7.64 6.55
CA LEU A 28 -11.61 -8.36 5.30
C LEU A 28 -10.51 -9.43 5.42
N VAL A 29 -9.39 -9.04 6.03
CA VAL A 29 -8.21 -9.90 6.20
C VAL A 29 -8.36 -10.69 7.50
N ASP A 30 -8.04 -11.97 7.45
CA ASP A 30 -8.02 -12.83 8.63
C ASP A 30 -6.95 -12.37 9.62
N PRO A 31 -7.23 -12.21 10.93
CA PRO A 31 -6.21 -11.91 11.92
C PRO A 31 -5.01 -12.87 11.89
N ASP A 32 -5.20 -14.12 11.49
CA ASP A 32 -4.08 -15.05 11.28
C ASP A 32 -3.09 -14.55 10.21
N TRP A 33 -3.59 -13.97 9.12
CA TRP A 33 -2.73 -13.33 8.11
C TRP A 33 -2.02 -12.12 8.70
N VAL A 34 -2.70 -11.33 9.52
CA VAL A 34 -2.10 -10.15 10.15
C VAL A 34 -0.92 -10.57 11.03
N GLY A 35 -1.11 -11.57 11.89
CA GLY A 35 -0.03 -12.09 12.75
C GLY A 35 1.15 -12.64 11.96
N GLU A 36 0.89 -13.45 10.92
CA GLU A 36 1.93 -13.98 10.04
C GLU A 36 2.71 -12.85 9.34
N LEU A 37 2.01 -11.86 8.80
CA LEU A 37 2.65 -10.73 8.11
C LEU A 37 3.45 -9.84 9.07
N GLN A 38 2.99 -9.64 10.31
CA GLN A 38 3.75 -8.92 11.34
C GLN A 38 5.10 -9.61 11.62
N GLU A 39 5.10 -10.92 11.84
CA GLU A 39 6.34 -11.69 12.05
C GLU A 39 7.29 -11.60 10.84
N LEU A 40 6.74 -11.62 9.62
CA LEU A 40 7.53 -11.49 8.40
C LEU A 40 8.08 -10.09 8.19
N VAL A 41 7.34 -9.04 8.59
CA VAL A 41 7.83 -7.66 8.60
C VAL A 41 9.01 -7.53 9.56
N ASP A 42 8.90 -8.04 10.79
CA ASP A 42 9.99 -7.99 11.77
C ASP A 42 11.25 -8.72 11.26
N GLN A 43 11.07 -9.88 10.63
CA GLN A 43 12.17 -10.62 10.00
C GLN A 43 12.82 -9.81 8.87
N ASN A 44 12.01 -9.16 8.02
CA ASN A 44 12.54 -8.35 6.92
C ASN A 44 13.22 -7.07 7.42
N ILE A 45 12.76 -6.46 8.50
CA ILE A 45 13.45 -5.32 9.13
C ILE A 45 14.83 -5.77 9.65
N ALA A 46 14.90 -6.95 10.28
CA ALA A 46 16.15 -7.50 10.80
C ALA A 46 17.12 -7.94 9.69
N GLN A 47 16.60 -8.42 8.56
CA GLN A 47 17.39 -8.89 7.42
C GLN A 47 16.75 -8.41 6.10
N PRO A 48 16.95 -7.13 5.74
CA PRO A 48 16.25 -6.54 4.60
C PRO A 48 16.79 -7.01 3.25
N SER A 49 15.97 -6.82 2.22
CA SER A 49 16.35 -7.13 0.85
C SER A 49 17.32 -6.10 0.27
N THR A 50 17.84 -6.36 -0.92
CA THR A 50 18.64 -5.38 -1.68
C THR A 50 17.81 -4.19 -2.20
N MET A 51 16.49 -4.27 -2.14
CA MET A 51 15.55 -3.23 -2.52
C MET A 51 15.11 -2.34 -1.35
N VAL A 52 15.68 -2.57 -0.16
CA VAL A 52 15.42 -1.75 1.02
C VAL A 52 15.69 -0.26 0.76
N ARG A 53 14.88 0.57 1.39
CA ARG A 53 14.99 2.02 1.38
C ARG A 53 14.88 2.54 2.80
N ASP A 54 15.83 3.39 3.15
CA ASP A 54 15.68 4.31 4.26
C ASP A 54 14.87 5.51 3.74
N ILE A 55 13.65 5.68 4.24
CA ILE A 55 12.72 6.73 3.80
C ILE A 55 12.86 7.97 4.71
N ASN A 56 13.76 7.97 5.71
CA ASN A 56 13.86 9.07 6.65
C ASN A 56 14.19 10.41 5.96
N GLU A 57 13.51 11.46 6.40
CA GLU A 57 13.87 12.83 6.04
C GLU A 57 15.24 13.19 6.63
N SER A 58 16.00 14.03 5.91
CA SER A 58 17.32 14.48 6.37
C SER A 58 17.18 15.28 7.66
N GLY A 59 17.82 14.80 8.74
CA GLY A 59 17.70 15.38 10.07
C GLY A 59 16.41 15.03 10.81
N GLY A 60 15.59 14.12 10.26
CA GLY A 60 14.41 13.57 10.93
C GLY A 60 14.77 12.68 12.12
N THR A 61 13.78 12.43 12.97
CA THR A 61 13.87 11.49 14.10
C THR A 61 13.17 10.19 13.76
N GLY A 62 13.48 9.13 14.52
CA GLY A 62 12.88 7.81 14.37
C GLY A 62 13.42 7.05 13.16
N ASN A 63 12.63 6.08 12.68
CA ASN A 63 13.02 5.19 11.61
C ASN A 63 11.81 4.90 10.70
N PHE A 64 11.93 5.28 9.42
CA PHE A 64 10.97 4.95 8.39
C PHE A 64 11.57 3.92 7.42
N PHE A 65 11.26 2.66 7.66
CA PHE A 65 11.70 1.52 6.87
C PHE A 65 10.78 1.30 5.66
N GLY A 66 11.38 1.07 4.51
CA GLY A 66 10.70 0.59 3.32
C GLY A 66 11.42 -0.58 2.65
N ASP A 67 10.66 -1.54 2.13
CA ASP A 67 11.20 -2.58 1.25
C ASP A 67 10.18 -2.94 0.17
N THR A 68 10.63 -3.23 -1.04
CA THR A 68 9.77 -3.35 -2.23
C THR A 68 10.05 -4.65 -2.96
N PHE A 69 9.05 -5.20 -3.65
CA PHE A 69 9.12 -6.51 -4.32
C PHE A 69 9.33 -7.67 -3.34
N VAL A 70 8.78 -7.56 -2.12
CA VAL A 70 9.01 -8.53 -1.04
C VAL A 70 8.44 -9.91 -1.35
N CYS A 71 7.33 -9.99 -2.10
CA CYS A 71 6.75 -11.26 -2.53
C CYS A 71 7.66 -12.10 -3.43
N HIS A 72 8.72 -11.52 -4.01
CA HIS A 72 9.68 -12.28 -4.83
C HIS A 72 10.66 -13.10 -4.00
N HIS A 73 10.86 -12.77 -2.72
CA HIS A 73 11.85 -13.41 -1.87
C HIS A 73 11.31 -13.85 -0.50
N ILE A 74 10.12 -13.38 -0.10
CA ILE A 74 9.44 -13.82 1.13
C ILE A 74 8.15 -14.54 0.75
N ALA A 75 8.14 -15.87 0.94
CA ALA A 75 7.05 -16.74 0.54
C ALA A 75 5.70 -16.37 1.19
N GLY A 76 5.71 -15.91 2.44
CA GLY A 76 4.47 -15.52 3.14
C GLY A 76 3.79 -14.31 2.52
N PHE A 77 4.54 -13.28 2.09
CA PHE A 77 3.95 -12.16 1.33
C PHE A 77 3.39 -12.61 -0.01
N ARG A 78 4.09 -13.52 -0.71
CA ARG A 78 3.57 -14.12 -1.94
C ARG A 78 2.25 -14.85 -1.67
N SER A 79 2.21 -15.70 -0.66
CA SER A 79 0.99 -16.41 -0.27
C SER A 79 -0.12 -15.44 0.11
N PHE A 80 0.16 -14.38 0.86
CA PHE A 80 -0.86 -13.36 1.14
C PHE A 80 -1.41 -12.74 -0.16
N ILE A 81 -0.57 -12.33 -1.10
CA ILE A 81 -1.04 -11.69 -2.34
C ILE A 81 -1.93 -12.62 -3.18
N PHE A 82 -1.58 -13.91 -3.29
CA PHE A 82 -2.27 -14.86 -4.17
C PHE A 82 -3.34 -15.72 -3.48
N ASP A 83 -3.24 -15.91 -2.17
CA ASP A 83 -4.11 -16.79 -1.37
C ASP A 83 -5.04 -16.02 -0.41
N SER A 84 -4.96 -14.69 -0.37
CA SER A 84 -5.88 -13.83 0.38
C SER A 84 -6.95 -13.18 -0.52
N PRO A 85 -7.96 -12.52 0.10
CA PRO A 85 -9.02 -11.80 -0.61
C PRO A 85 -8.60 -10.53 -1.38
N ALA A 86 -7.33 -10.13 -1.33
CA ALA A 86 -6.89 -8.83 -1.83
C ALA A 86 -7.25 -8.60 -3.31
N ALA A 87 -6.99 -9.60 -4.17
CA ALA A 87 -7.28 -9.51 -5.59
C ALA A 87 -8.80 -9.41 -5.89
N ASP A 88 -9.63 -10.14 -5.14
CA ASP A 88 -11.08 -10.12 -5.30
C ASP A 88 -11.68 -8.75 -4.95
N VAL A 89 -11.14 -8.09 -3.92
CA VAL A 89 -11.54 -6.73 -3.54
C VAL A 89 -11.20 -5.72 -4.62
N VAL A 90 -9.97 -5.75 -5.14
CA VAL A 90 -9.55 -4.87 -6.25
C VAL A 90 -10.43 -5.11 -7.48
N SER A 91 -10.64 -6.38 -7.83
CA SER A 91 -11.48 -6.82 -8.93
C SER A 91 -12.90 -6.25 -8.83
N ALA A 92 -13.55 -6.39 -7.66
CA ALA A 92 -14.90 -5.90 -7.42
C ALA A 92 -14.99 -4.36 -7.47
N CYS A 93 -14.06 -3.67 -6.82
CA CYS A 93 -13.99 -2.20 -6.80
C CYS A 93 -13.83 -1.61 -8.20
N MET A 94 -12.88 -2.14 -8.97
CA MET A 94 -12.59 -1.70 -10.33
C MET A 94 -13.60 -2.22 -11.36
N GLY A 95 -14.33 -3.30 -11.06
CA GLY A 95 -15.18 -3.99 -12.04
C GLY A 95 -14.36 -4.72 -13.11
N SER A 96 -13.18 -5.22 -12.74
CA SER A 96 -12.29 -5.96 -13.64
C SER A 96 -12.58 -7.45 -13.60
N SER A 97 -12.29 -8.18 -14.68
CA SER A 97 -12.27 -9.64 -14.69
C SER A 97 -10.89 -10.22 -14.36
N ARG A 98 -9.86 -9.37 -14.31
CA ARG A 98 -8.48 -9.76 -14.04
C ARG A 98 -7.74 -8.66 -13.31
N VAL A 99 -6.94 -9.05 -12.32
CA VAL A 99 -5.99 -8.19 -11.61
C VAL A 99 -4.59 -8.75 -11.84
N ASN A 100 -3.63 -7.88 -12.13
CA ASN A 100 -2.22 -8.26 -12.20
C ASN A 100 -1.46 -7.47 -11.13
N LEU A 101 -0.57 -8.13 -10.40
CA LEU A 101 0.32 -7.48 -9.45
C LEU A 101 1.38 -6.68 -10.22
N ILE A 102 1.61 -5.42 -9.82
CA ILE A 102 2.74 -4.63 -10.30
C ILE A 102 3.92 -4.82 -9.35
N PHE A 103 3.70 -4.55 -8.06
CA PHE A 103 4.66 -4.78 -6.98
C PHE A 103 3.92 -4.77 -5.64
N ASP A 104 4.64 -5.15 -4.59
CA ASP A 104 4.26 -5.02 -3.19
C ASP A 104 5.35 -4.30 -2.40
N GLN A 105 4.96 -3.69 -1.28
CA GLN A 105 5.85 -2.88 -0.47
C GLN A 105 5.51 -2.98 1.02
N ILE A 106 6.55 -3.06 1.85
CA ILE A 106 6.48 -2.86 3.29
C ILE A 106 6.78 -1.38 3.58
N LEU A 107 5.97 -0.78 4.44
CA LEU A 107 6.20 0.55 5.00
C LEU A 107 6.03 0.45 6.51
N ALA A 108 7.12 0.59 7.27
CA ALA A 108 7.11 0.51 8.73
C ALA A 108 7.69 1.80 9.33
N LYS A 109 6.89 2.47 10.16
CA LYS A 109 7.29 3.68 10.89
C LYS A 109 7.43 3.38 12.36
N GLU A 110 8.63 3.52 12.90
CA GLU A 110 8.85 3.37 14.34
C GLU A 110 8.25 4.56 15.12
N PRO A 111 7.90 4.38 16.41
CA PRO A 111 7.44 5.46 17.27
C PRO A 111 8.43 6.64 17.29
N GLY A 112 7.91 7.87 17.21
CA GLY A 112 8.73 9.08 17.19
C GLY A 112 9.33 9.42 15.81
N THR A 113 8.95 8.69 14.76
CA THR A 113 9.33 9.01 13.38
C THR A 113 8.70 10.34 12.93
N SER A 114 9.53 11.34 12.65
CA SER A 114 9.05 12.67 12.23
C SER A 114 8.71 12.75 10.75
N THR A 115 9.28 11.84 9.95
CA THR A 115 9.17 11.82 8.50
C THR A 115 7.73 11.64 8.03
N ARG A 116 7.26 12.60 7.22
CA ARG A 116 5.90 12.58 6.67
C ARG A 116 5.90 12.01 5.25
N THR A 117 4.88 11.22 4.94
CA THR A 117 4.62 10.87 3.55
C THR A 117 4.03 12.11 2.87
N THR A 118 4.71 12.64 1.86
CA THR A 118 4.25 13.84 1.15
C THR A 118 2.97 13.57 0.37
N TRP A 119 2.18 14.61 0.09
CA TRP A 119 1.01 14.48 -0.79
C TRP A 119 1.45 14.13 -2.22
N HIS A 120 0.89 13.07 -2.77
CA HIS A 120 1.18 12.62 -4.13
C HIS A 120 0.01 11.82 -4.73
N HIS A 121 0.08 11.58 -6.03
CA HIS A 121 -0.64 10.48 -6.68
C HIS A 121 0.37 9.36 -6.92
N ASP A 122 -0.05 8.10 -6.81
CA ASP A 122 0.87 6.98 -7.01
C ASP A 122 1.20 6.71 -8.48
N ALA A 123 0.22 6.92 -9.39
CA ALA A 123 0.35 6.56 -10.80
C ALA A 123 1.61 7.11 -11.52
N PRO A 124 2.07 8.35 -11.27
CA PRO A 124 3.32 8.89 -11.82
C PRO A 124 4.59 8.12 -11.44
N TYR A 125 4.59 7.34 -10.36
CA TYR A 125 5.75 6.56 -9.92
C TYR A 125 5.88 5.21 -10.64
N TRP A 126 4.83 4.77 -11.34
CA TRP A 126 4.74 3.41 -11.83
C TRP A 126 4.92 3.36 -13.35
N PRO A 127 5.69 2.38 -13.87
CA PRO A 127 5.97 2.24 -15.30
C PRO A 127 4.78 1.60 -16.06
N VAL A 128 3.55 2.06 -15.79
CA VAL A 128 2.32 1.53 -16.38
C VAL A 128 1.39 2.67 -16.81
N ALA A 129 0.60 2.42 -17.85
CA ALA A 129 -0.37 3.38 -18.38
C ALA A 129 -1.81 2.94 -18.09
N GLY A 130 -2.73 3.92 -18.11
CA GLY A 130 -4.14 3.73 -17.80
C GLY A 130 -4.52 4.14 -16.37
N ASP A 131 -5.82 4.09 -16.09
CA ASP A 131 -6.41 4.53 -14.82
C ASP A 131 -7.08 3.38 -14.05
N MET A 132 -7.03 2.17 -14.60
CA MET A 132 -7.49 0.92 -13.96
C MET A 132 -6.37 0.34 -13.11
N ILE A 133 -6.02 1.07 -12.05
CA ILE A 133 -4.94 0.75 -11.12
C ILE A 133 -5.35 1.10 -9.70
N ALA A 134 -4.99 0.24 -8.74
CA ALA A 134 -5.37 0.41 -7.34
C ALA A 134 -4.30 -0.14 -6.42
N THR A 135 -4.15 0.51 -5.26
CA THR A 135 -3.35 0.04 -4.12
C THR A 135 -4.27 -0.61 -3.10
N VAL A 136 -3.88 -1.78 -2.58
CA VAL A 136 -4.49 -2.35 -1.37
C VAL A 136 -3.56 -2.06 -0.21
N TRP A 137 -3.96 -1.16 0.68
CA TRP A 137 -3.21 -0.85 1.88
C TRP A 137 -3.74 -1.68 3.05
N VAL A 138 -2.89 -2.51 3.64
CA VAL A 138 -3.25 -3.41 4.74
C VAL A 138 -2.58 -2.92 6.02
N ALA A 139 -3.40 -2.52 7.00
CA ALA A 139 -2.92 -2.20 8.34
C ALA A 139 -2.47 -3.48 9.04
N LEU A 140 -1.20 -3.55 9.44
CA LEU A 140 -0.69 -4.63 10.30
C LEU A 140 -0.77 -4.28 11.79
N ASP A 141 -0.75 -2.99 12.11
CA ASP A 141 -0.93 -2.48 13.48
C ASP A 141 -2.15 -1.57 13.58
N PRO A 142 -2.65 -1.29 14.80
CA PRO A 142 -3.66 -0.27 15.02
C PRO A 142 -3.21 1.11 14.52
N VAL A 143 -3.99 1.69 13.61
CA VAL A 143 -3.68 2.96 12.98
C VAL A 143 -4.66 4.03 13.45
N THR A 144 -4.13 5.13 13.96
CA THR A 144 -4.89 6.32 14.34
C THR A 144 -4.38 7.53 13.57
N TYR A 145 -5.07 8.65 13.71
CA TYR A 145 -4.59 9.92 13.18
C TYR A 145 -3.16 10.24 13.66
N ASP A 146 -2.87 9.97 14.94
CA ASP A 146 -1.56 10.26 15.54
C ASP A 146 -0.48 9.21 15.21
N THR A 147 -0.88 7.99 14.84
CA THR A 147 0.05 6.88 14.53
C THR A 147 0.23 6.62 13.04
N GLY A 148 -0.13 7.60 12.19
CA GLY A 148 0.20 7.56 10.77
C GLY A 148 -0.89 6.99 9.86
N ALA A 149 -2.16 7.24 10.17
CA ALA A 149 -3.25 6.97 9.23
C ALA A 149 -2.99 7.62 7.87
N VAL A 150 -3.20 6.86 6.80
CA VAL A 150 -3.12 7.40 5.44
C VAL A 150 -4.29 8.36 5.22
N GLU A 151 -3.97 9.55 4.72
CA GLU A 151 -4.94 10.58 4.38
C GLU A 151 -5.19 10.60 2.86
N TYR A 152 -6.44 10.82 2.48
CA TYR A 152 -6.85 10.84 1.07
C TYR A 152 -7.67 12.09 0.77
N VAL A 153 -7.42 12.70 -0.39
CA VAL A 153 -8.30 13.75 -0.91
C VAL A 153 -9.44 13.09 -1.69
N LYS A 154 -10.63 13.07 -1.09
CA LYS A 154 -11.85 12.49 -1.66
C LYS A 154 -12.11 12.98 -3.09
N GLY A 155 -12.20 12.06 -4.05
CA GLY A 155 -12.51 12.35 -5.45
C GLY A 155 -11.34 12.87 -6.30
N SER A 156 -10.13 12.93 -5.75
CA SER A 156 -8.92 13.43 -6.45
C SER A 156 -8.57 12.64 -7.70
N HIS A 157 -8.91 11.34 -7.75
CA HIS A 157 -8.75 10.48 -8.93
C HIS A 157 -9.53 10.96 -10.16
N ARG A 158 -10.53 11.84 -9.99
CA ARG A 158 -11.37 12.38 -11.07
C ARG A 158 -11.00 13.78 -11.53
N TRP A 159 -9.91 14.36 -11.00
CA TRP A 159 -9.53 15.73 -11.35
C TRP A 159 -9.06 15.90 -12.80
N GLY A 160 -8.79 14.81 -13.52
CA GLY A 160 -8.26 14.88 -14.89
C GLY A 160 -6.86 15.51 -14.95
N LYS A 161 -6.10 15.44 -13.84
CA LYS A 161 -4.76 15.99 -13.70
C LYS A 161 -3.79 14.87 -13.30
N ARG A 162 -2.63 14.86 -13.94
CA ARG A 162 -1.46 14.09 -13.50
C ARG A 162 -0.47 15.08 -12.91
N PHE A 163 -0.01 14.81 -11.70
CA PHE A 163 1.03 15.58 -11.04
C PHE A 163 2.36 14.86 -11.25
N ALA A 164 3.46 15.60 -11.33
CA ALA A 164 4.78 14.98 -11.38
C ALA A 164 5.05 14.23 -10.06
N ALA A 165 5.79 13.11 -10.15
CA ALA A 165 6.28 12.41 -8.98
C ALA A 165 7.21 13.33 -8.16
N VAL A 166 7.07 13.28 -6.84
CA VAL A 166 7.96 13.96 -5.89
C VAL A 166 8.86 12.90 -5.25
N SER A 167 10.17 13.16 -5.12
CA SER A 167 11.05 12.17 -4.49
C SER A 167 10.69 11.97 -3.02
N PHE A 168 10.77 10.71 -2.58
CA PHE A 168 10.73 10.34 -1.17
C PHE A 168 12.13 10.40 -0.53
N SER A 169 13.19 10.58 -1.33
CA SER A 169 14.54 10.87 -0.85
C SER A 169 14.74 12.38 -0.73
N PRO A 170 15.21 12.89 0.42
CA PRO A 170 15.51 14.30 0.59
C PRO A 170 16.51 14.84 -0.45
N GLY A 171 16.14 15.91 -1.15
CA GLY A 171 17.01 16.60 -2.10
C GLY A 171 17.07 16.00 -3.51
N GLU A 172 16.40 14.87 -3.75
CA GLU A 172 16.26 14.32 -5.10
C GLU A 172 14.99 14.85 -5.79
N THR A 173 15.06 15.08 -7.09
CA THR A 173 13.88 15.43 -7.90
C THR A 173 13.80 14.43 -9.05
N TYR A 174 12.62 13.87 -9.32
CA TYR A 174 12.43 13.11 -10.55
C TYR A 174 12.50 14.09 -11.73
N HIS A 175 13.47 13.89 -12.61
CA HIS A 175 13.56 14.61 -13.87
C HIS A 175 12.86 13.78 -14.95
N GLU A 176 11.84 14.34 -15.60
CA GLU A 176 11.31 13.74 -16.83
C GLU A 176 12.41 13.80 -17.91
N SER A 177 12.77 12.64 -18.45
CA SER A 177 13.69 12.50 -19.58
C SER A 177 12.99 12.73 -20.91
#